data_AF-A0A7Y4QG32-F1
#
_entry.id   AF-A0A7Y4QG32-F1
#
_cell.length_a   1.000
_cell.length_b   1.000
_cell.length_c   1.000
_cell.angle_alpha   90.00
_cell.angle_beta   90.00
_cell.angle_gamma   90.00
#
_symmetry.space_group_name_H-M   'P 1'
#
loop_
_entity.id
_entity.type
_entity.pdbx_description
1 polymer ?
#
loop_
_entity_poly.entity_id
_entity_poly.type
_entity_poly.pdbx_seq_one_letter_code
_entity_poly.pdbx_strand_id
1 'polypeptide(L)'
;MPKVRREFRLLQKQTKRRPYVRSAFFGKEKIFFDYFWIHLNQKDAHDRARRLKYFPCAIELLRLCRQAPQTFIKTAELHIIRHQFIGLASDGSKFAVVIKEERPSGKKNLLSLFPIAK
;
A
#
# COMPACT_ATOMS: atom_id res chain seq x y z
N MET A 1 16.30 10.75 -1.03
CA MET A 1 15.04 11.04 -0.30
C MET A 1 14.14 12.19 -0.83
N PRO A 2 14.47 12.98 -1.88
CA PRO A 2 13.51 13.94 -2.48
C PRO A 2 12.43 13.34 -3.40
N LYS A 3 12.75 12.26 -4.13
CA LYS A 3 11.92 11.74 -5.23
C LYS A 3 10.57 11.17 -4.78
N VAL A 4 10.54 10.37 -3.70
CA VAL A 4 9.30 9.74 -3.18
C VAL A 4 8.31 10.78 -2.64
N ARG A 5 8.81 11.82 -1.96
CA ARG A 5 7.96 12.95 -1.53
C ARG A 5 7.37 13.70 -2.73
N ARG A 6 8.11 13.83 -3.84
CA ARG A 6 7.62 14.45 -5.07
C ARG A 6 6.52 13.61 -5.71
N GLU A 7 6.70 12.31 -5.83
CA GLU A 7 5.68 11.39 -6.37
C GLU A 7 4.41 11.37 -5.52
N PHE A 8 4.55 11.33 -4.19
CA PHE A 8 3.38 11.43 -3.33
C PHE A 8 2.69 12.80 -3.44
N ARG A 9 3.43 13.91 -3.55
CA ARG A 9 2.84 15.23 -3.83
C ARG A 9 2.13 15.27 -5.17
N LEU A 10 2.63 14.58 -6.20
CA LEU A 10 1.95 14.47 -7.48
C LEU A 10 0.63 13.68 -7.34
N LEU A 11 0.64 12.56 -6.60
CA LEU A 11 -0.58 11.81 -6.27
C LEU A 11 -1.57 12.66 -5.47
N GLN A 12 -1.09 13.43 -4.49
CA GLN A 12 -1.93 14.37 -3.73
C GLN A 12 -2.55 15.43 -4.64
N LYS A 13 -1.77 16.02 -5.57
CA LYS A 13 -2.27 17.00 -6.54
C LYS A 13 -3.30 16.41 -7.51
N GLN A 14 -3.18 15.12 -7.85
CA GLN A 14 -4.14 14.43 -8.72
C GLN A 14 -5.48 14.15 -8.02
N THR A 15 -5.55 14.23 -6.69
CA THR A 15 -6.75 13.91 -5.92
C THR A 15 -7.27 15.13 -5.15
N LYS A 16 -8.53 15.52 -5.35
CA LYS A 16 -9.11 16.73 -4.72
C LYS A 16 -9.16 16.72 -3.18
N ARG A 17 -9.35 15.55 -2.54
CA ARG A 17 -9.62 15.45 -1.09
C ARG A 17 -8.70 14.47 -0.37
N ARG A 18 -8.82 13.18 -0.69
CA ARG A 18 -8.00 12.11 -0.10
C ARG A 18 -7.16 11.46 -1.19
N PRO A 19 -5.84 11.30 -1.00
CA PRO A 19 -4.99 10.65 -1.98
C PRO A 19 -5.27 9.14 -2.03
N TYR A 20 -5.44 8.64 -3.25
CA TYR A 20 -5.75 7.24 -3.53
C TYR A 20 -5.10 6.76 -4.83
N VAL A 21 -5.04 5.44 -4.99
CA VAL A 21 -4.78 4.77 -6.26
C VAL A 21 -5.94 3.84 -6.59
N ARG A 22 -6.25 3.64 -7.88
CA ARG A 22 -7.23 2.64 -8.30
C ARG A 22 -6.54 1.32 -8.53
N SER A 23 -7.05 0.25 -7.92
CA SER A 23 -6.45 -1.08 -8.06
C SER A 23 -7.07 -1.89 -9.18
N ALA A 24 -6.26 -2.53 -10.03
CA ALA A 24 -6.78 -3.40 -11.08
C ALA A 24 -7.44 -4.68 -10.54
N PHE A 25 -6.90 -5.25 -9.46
CA PHE A 25 -7.47 -6.43 -8.81
C PHE A 25 -8.86 -6.16 -8.23
N PHE A 26 -9.03 -5.06 -7.47
CA PHE A 26 -10.33 -4.68 -6.90
C PHE A 26 -11.23 -3.93 -7.88
N GLY A 27 -11.26 -4.31 -9.17
CA GLY A 27 -12.20 -3.72 -10.12
C GLY A 27 -12.11 -2.19 -10.28
N LYS A 28 -10.92 -1.61 -10.18
CA LYS A 28 -10.66 -0.15 -10.18
C LYS A 28 -11.20 0.61 -8.96
N GLU A 29 -11.50 -0.09 -7.86
CA GLU A 29 -11.80 0.52 -6.57
C GLU A 29 -10.63 1.34 -6.02
N LYS A 30 -10.95 2.30 -5.15
CA LYS A 30 -9.99 3.22 -4.55
C LYS A 30 -9.28 2.58 -3.35
N ILE A 31 -7.95 2.63 -3.38
CA ILE A 31 -7.08 2.31 -2.25
C ILE A 31 -6.53 3.62 -1.70
N PHE A 32 -6.97 4.02 -0.52
CA PHE A 32 -6.58 5.29 0.09
C PHE A 32 -5.26 5.19 0.86
N PHE A 33 -4.56 6.32 1.05
CA PHE A 33 -3.26 6.35 1.75
C PHE A 33 -3.31 6.90 3.18
N ASP A 34 -4.49 7.12 3.74
CA ASP A 34 -4.65 7.76 5.05
C ASP A 34 -3.89 7.04 6.17
N TYR A 35 -4.04 5.71 6.23
CA TYR A 35 -3.39 4.89 7.26
C TYR A 35 -1.90 4.66 7.02
N PHE A 36 -1.46 4.70 5.76
CA PHE A 36 -0.08 4.42 5.39
C PHE A 36 0.89 5.38 6.07
N TRP A 37 0.61 6.69 6.05
CA TRP A 37 1.50 7.69 6.63
C TRP A 37 1.54 7.62 8.15
N ILE A 38 0.40 7.34 8.78
CA ILE A 38 0.31 7.16 10.24
C ILE A 38 1.17 5.96 10.64
N HIS A 39 0.98 4.81 9.99
CA HIS A 39 1.72 3.59 10.30
C HIS A 39 3.22 3.71 9.97
N LEU A 40 3.56 4.41 8.89
CA LEU A 40 4.95 4.65 8.49
C LEU A 40 5.68 5.57 9.47
N ASN A 41 5.00 6.57 10.02
CA ASN A 41 5.59 7.51 10.99
C ASN A 41 5.81 6.89 12.38
N GLN A 42 5.17 5.77 12.68
CA GLN A 42 5.43 4.99 13.90
C GLN A 42 6.73 4.17 13.83
N LYS A 43 7.42 4.15 12.68
CA LYS A 43 8.69 3.44 12.50
C LYS A 43 9.88 4.36 12.67
N ASP A 44 11.01 3.80 13.07
CA ASP A 44 12.26 4.55 13.14
C ASP A 44 12.68 5.06 11.74
N ALA A 45 13.59 6.04 11.73
CA ALA A 45 13.97 6.73 10.50
C ALA A 45 14.56 5.78 9.44
N HIS A 46 15.30 4.76 9.88
CA HIS A 46 15.93 3.79 9.01
C HIS A 46 14.90 2.84 8.40
N ASP A 47 13.98 2.30 9.19
CA ASP A 47 12.87 1.49 8.69
C ASP A 47 11.98 2.25 7.73
N ARG A 48 11.62 3.49 8.08
CA ARG A 48 10.82 4.37 7.24
C ARG A 48 11.47 4.60 5.88
N ALA A 49 12.78 4.86 5.87
CA ALA A 49 13.55 5.03 4.63
C ALA A 49 13.52 3.76 3.76
N ARG A 50 13.73 2.58 4.35
CA ARG A 50 13.68 1.30 3.65
C ARG A 50 12.31 1.02 3.05
N ARG A 51 11.23 1.24 3.80
CA ARG A 51 9.85 1.00 3.35
C ARG A 51 9.43 1.97 2.23
N LEU A 52 9.82 3.24 2.33
CA LEU A 52 9.51 4.25 1.32
C LEU A 52 10.17 4.00 -0.04
N LYS A 53 11.29 3.27 -0.08
CA LYS A 53 11.95 2.86 -1.33
C LYS A 53 10.98 2.11 -2.26
N TYR A 54 10.08 1.30 -1.69
CA TYR A 54 9.14 0.47 -2.44
C TYR A 54 7.82 1.18 -2.78
N PHE A 55 7.62 2.42 -2.34
CA PHE A 55 6.38 3.15 -2.58
C PHE A 55 6.04 3.28 -4.08
N PRO A 56 6.97 3.68 -4.98
CA PRO A 56 6.66 3.80 -6.41
C PRO A 56 6.24 2.46 -7.01
N CYS A 57 6.98 1.39 -6.71
CA CYS A 57 6.69 0.03 -7.15
C CYS A 57 5.35 -0.47 -6.62
N ALA A 58 4.98 -0.12 -5.39
CA ALA A 58 3.69 -0.48 -4.82
C ALA A 58 2.52 0.21 -5.54
N ILE A 59 2.67 1.48 -5.93
CA ILE A 59 1.65 2.19 -6.71
C ILE A 59 1.44 1.52 -8.07
N GLU A 60 2.52 1.18 -8.76
CA GLU A 60 2.49 0.46 -10.02
C GLU A 60 1.85 -0.93 -9.87
N LEU A 61 2.28 -1.69 -8.86
CA LEU A 61 1.72 -3.02 -8.54
C LEU A 61 0.20 -2.92 -8.35
N LEU A 62 -0.27 -1.96 -7.55
CA LEU A 62 -1.72 -1.80 -7.32
C LEU A 62 -2.47 -1.45 -8.61
N ARG A 63 -1.91 -0.58 -9.46
CA ARG A 63 -2.54 -0.14 -10.72
C ARG A 63 -2.68 -1.25 -11.75
N LEU A 64 -1.72 -2.17 -11.81
CA LEU A 64 -1.60 -3.13 -12.92
C LEU A 64 -1.91 -4.57 -12.50
N CYS A 65 -1.64 -4.94 -11.26
CA CYS A 65 -1.78 -6.32 -10.79
C CYS A 65 -3.25 -6.72 -10.71
N ARG A 66 -3.56 -7.85 -11.36
CA ARG A 66 -4.85 -8.56 -11.28
C ARG A 66 -4.75 -9.90 -10.55
N GLN A 67 -3.55 -10.28 -10.10
CA GLN A 67 -3.35 -11.51 -9.36
C GLN A 67 -3.95 -11.39 -7.97
N ALA A 68 -4.57 -12.47 -7.49
CA ALA A 68 -5.16 -12.53 -6.17
C ALA A 68 -4.09 -12.34 -5.07
N PRO A 69 -4.29 -11.41 -4.13
CA PRO A 69 -3.43 -11.28 -2.96
C PRO A 69 -3.71 -12.40 -1.96
N GLN A 70 -2.74 -12.64 -1.08
CA GLN A 70 -2.99 -13.44 0.10
C GLN A 70 -3.89 -12.66 1.06
N THR A 71 -4.99 -13.27 1.48
CA THR A 71 -6.00 -12.60 2.30
C THR A 71 -6.04 -13.19 3.70
N PHE A 72 -6.00 -12.32 4.71
CA PHE A 72 -5.98 -12.70 6.13
C PHE A 72 -7.10 -12.02 6.89
N ILE A 73 -7.77 -12.79 7.74
CA ILE A 73 -8.78 -12.32 8.67
C ILE A 73 -8.31 -12.75 10.06
N LYS A 74 -8.17 -11.80 10.98
CA LYS A 74 -7.87 -12.13 12.38
C LYS A 74 -9.17 -12.39 13.12
N THR A 75 -9.20 -13.45 13.93
CA THR A 75 -10.36 -13.83 14.75
C THR A 75 -10.83 -12.69 15.66
N ALA A 76 -9.89 -11.91 16.21
CA ALA A 76 -10.20 -10.76 17.07
C ALA A 76 -10.70 -9.51 16.31
N GLU A 77 -10.49 -9.43 14.99
CA GLU A 77 -10.80 -8.25 14.18
C GLU A 77 -11.62 -8.65 12.96
N LEU A 78 -12.75 -9.34 13.16
CA LEU A 78 -13.56 -9.86 12.06
C LEU A 78 -13.97 -8.75 11.08
N HIS A 79 -14.23 -7.53 11.52
CA HIS A 79 -14.58 -6.42 10.62
C HIS A 79 -13.43 -5.95 9.69
N ILE A 80 -12.21 -6.46 9.86
CA ILE A 80 -11.03 -6.10 9.06
C ILE A 80 -10.56 -7.29 8.24
N ILE A 81 -10.31 -7.04 6.95
CA ILE A 81 -9.61 -7.97 6.06
C ILE A 81 -8.26 -7.35 5.69
N ARG A 82 -7.20 -8.15 5.69
CA ARG A 82 -5.86 -7.73 5.23
C ARG A 82 -5.53 -8.46 3.93
N HIS A 83 -5.31 -7.71 2.86
CA HIS A 83 -4.84 -8.24 1.58
C HIS A 83 -3.36 -7.93 1.41
N GLN A 84 -2.55 -8.95 1.21
CA GLN A 84 -1.12 -8.84 1.00
C GLN A 84 -0.79 -9.20 -0.44
N PHE A 85 -0.33 -8.20 -1.19
CA PHE A 85 0.27 -8.40 -2.51
C PHE A 85 1.78 -8.54 -2.36
N ILE A 86 2.36 -9.34 -3.24
CA ILE A 86 3.81 -9.49 -3.35
C ILE A 86 4.25 -8.83 -4.66
N GLY A 87 5.21 -7.92 -4.57
CA GLY A 87 5.80 -7.25 -5.71
C GLY A 87 7.28 -7.59 -5.85
N LEU A 88 7.80 -7.40 -7.06
CA LEU A 88 9.22 -7.47 -7.37
C LEU A 88 9.70 -6.06 -7.76
N ALA A 89 10.74 -5.57 -7.10
CA ALA A 89 11.38 -4.32 -7.46
C ALA A 89 12.38 -4.53 -8.60
N SER A 90 12.80 -3.44 -9.25
CA SER A 90 13.74 -3.49 -10.38
C SER A 90 15.12 -4.08 -10.02
N ASP A 91 15.49 -4.04 -8.75
CA ASP A 91 16.72 -4.65 -8.22
C ASP A 91 16.56 -6.15 -7.85
N GLY A 92 15.42 -6.75 -8.19
CA GLY A 92 15.10 -8.14 -7.86
C GLY A 92 14.65 -8.37 -6.41
N SER A 93 14.54 -7.31 -5.59
CA SER A 93 14.04 -7.43 -4.22
C SER A 93 12.54 -7.70 -4.20
N LYS A 94 12.10 -8.65 -3.38
CA LYS A 94 10.67 -8.86 -3.12
C LYS A 94 10.18 -7.93 -2.02
N PHE A 95 8.96 -7.42 -2.16
CA PHE A 95 8.31 -6.59 -1.15
C PHE A 95 6.83 -6.93 -1.02
N ALA A 96 6.29 -6.68 0.17
CA ALA A 96 4.88 -6.83 0.47
C ALA A 96 4.16 -5.48 0.40
N VAL A 97 2.94 -5.50 -0.14
CA VAL A 97 1.97 -4.39 -0.06
C VAL A 97 0.77 -4.88 0.72
N VAL A 98 0.53 -4.30 1.89
CA VAL A 98 -0.60 -4.68 2.75
C VAL A 98 -1.70 -3.63 2.65
N ILE A 99 -2.89 -4.09 2.31
CA ILE A 99 -4.12 -3.30 2.24
C ILE A 99 -5.05 -3.75 3.36
N LYS A 100 -5.56 -2.78 4.11
CA LYS A 100 -6.63 -2.95 5.08
C LYS A 100 -7.96 -2.67 4.41
N GLU A 101 -8.87 -3.64 4.42
CA GLU A 101 -10.26 -3.48 4.02
C GLU A 101 -11.17 -3.51 5.25
N GLU A 102 -12.08 -2.55 5.36
CA GLU A 102 -13.12 -2.51 6.37
C GLU A 102 -14.38 -3.18 5.79
N ARG A 103 -14.76 -4.37 6.29
CA ARG A 103 -15.91 -5.14 5.74
C ARG A 103 -17.21 -4.34 5.64
N PRO A 104 -17.62 -3.54 6.64
CA PRO A 104 -18.92 -2.87 6.58
C PRO A 104 -19.03 -1.86 5.43
N SER A 105 -17.93 -1.19 5.08
CA SER A 105 -17.91 -0.12 4.07
C SER A 105 -17.25 -0.54 2.75
N GLY A 106 -16.60 -1.71 2.71
CA GLY A 106 -15.71 -2.14 1.63
C GLY A 106 -14.48 -1.23 1.46
N LYS A 107 -14.26 -0.27 2.38
CA LYS A 107 -13.24 0.76 2.21
C LYS A 107 -11.85 0.17 2.36
N LYS A 108 -11.02 0.38 1.33
CA LYS A 108 -9.66 -0.14 1.25
C LYS A 108 -8.63 0.95 1.47
N ASN A 109 -7.65 0.69 2.32
CA ASN A 109 -6.56 1.60 2.63
C ASN A 109 -5.23 0.87 2.55
N LEU A 110 -4.22 1.50 1.95
CA LEU A 110 -2.85 1.04 2.07
C LEU A 110 -2.44 1.15 3.54
N LEU A 111 -2.06 0.01 4.13
CA LEU A 111 -1.66 -0.07 5.53
C LEU A 111 -0.14 0.02 5.66
N SER A 112 0.59 -0.83 4.94
CA SER A 112 2.05 -0.89 5.05
C SER A 112 2.71 -1.43 3.79
N LEU A 113 3.97 -1.05 3.62
CA LEU A 113 4.92 -1.59 2.65
C LEU A 113 6.15 -2.07 3.40
N PHE A 114 6.71 -3.22 3.06
CA PHE A 114 7.96 -3.69 3.66
C PHE A 114 8.67 -4.71 2.75
N PRO A 115 10.01 -4.78 2.81
CA PRO A 115 10.76 -5.82 2.11
C PRO A 115 10.42 -7.19 2.70
N ILE A 116 10.29 -8.20 1.84
CA ILE A 116 10.25 -9.60 2.25
C ILE A 116 11.70 -10.08 2.11
N ALA A 117 12.27 -10.58 3.21
CA ALA A 117 13.64 -11.09 3.17
C ALA A 117 13.78 -12.14 2.05
N LYS A 118 14.97 -12.20 1.45
CA LYS A 118 15.37 -13.35 0.63
C LYS A 118 15.55 -14.57 1.52
#